data_AF-A0A2A3D335-F1
#
_entry.id   AF-A0A2A3D335-F1
#
_cell.length_a   1.000
_cell.length_b   1.000
_cell.length_c   1.000
_cell.angle_alpha   90.00
_cell.angle_beta   90.00
_cell.angle_gamma   90.00
#
_symmetry.space_group_name_H-M   'P 1'
#
loop_
_entity.id
_entity.type
_entity.pdbx_description
1 polymer ?
#
loop_
_entity_poly.entity_id
_entity_poly.type
_entity_poly.pdbx_seq_one_letter_code
_entity_poly.pdbx_strand_id
1 'polypeptide(L)' 'MFYTIVMTVCMTAVPQTCEQREQIANGLAMNPGVAFMQAQPLVARWLEAHPGYFVQRWRVLPGRSS' A
#
# COMPACT_ATOMS: atom_id res chain seq x y z
N MET A 1 1.68 16.68 -5.95
CA MET A 1 2.25 15.34 -6.25
C MET A 1 1.46 14.34 -5.45
N PHE A 2 0.90 13.31 -6.09
CA PHE A 2 0.28 12.20 -5.37
C PHE A 2 1.28 11.04 -5.33
N TYR A 3 1.12 10.15 -4.37
CA TYR A 3 1.90 8.93 -4.28
C TYR A 3 0.96 7.74 -4.38
N THR A 4 1.47 6.63 -4.88
CA THR A 4 0.76 5.36 -4.92
C THR A 4 1.41 4.40 -3.93
N ILE A 5 0.60 3.85 -3.04
CA ILE A 5 1.00 2.73 -2.19
C ILE A 5 0.80 1.47 -3.00
N VAL A 6 1.88 0.75 -3.27
CA VAL A 6 1.85 -0.54 -3.98
C VAL A 6 2.10 -1.64 -2.97
N MET A 7 1.13 -2.54 -2.82
CA MET A 7 1.16 -3.66 -1.88
C MET A 7 1.17 -4.98 -2.63
N THR A 8 2.01 -5.91 -2.19
CA THR A 8 1.88 -7.33 -2.50
C THR A 8 1.12 -7.96 -1.34
N VAL A 9 -0.09 -8.44 -1.63
CA VAL A 9 -0.99 -9.02 -0.64
C VAL A 9 -1.25 -10.47 -1.00
N CYS A 10 -1.32 -11.35 -0.01
CA CYS A 10 -1.54 -12.78 -0.22
C CYS A 10 -2.74 -13.23 0.61
N MET A 11 -3.49 -14.21 0.10
CA MET A 11 -4.64 -14.77 0.81
C MET A 11 -4.18 -15.58 2.03
N THR A 12 -4.78 -15.33 3.19
CA THR A 12 -4.45 -16.06 4.42
C THR A 12 -4.78 -17.56 4.29
N ALA A 13 -5.88 -17.90 3.61
CA ALA A 13 -6.30 -19.29 3.41
C ALA A 13 -5.43 -20.04 2.38
N VAL A 14 -4.83 -19.32 1.42
CA VAL A 14 -3.96 -19.88 0.37
C VAL A 14 -2.76 -18.94 0.17
N PRO A 15 -1.72 -19.04 1.02
CA PRO A 15 -0.62 -18.05 1.07
C PRO A 15 0.22 -17.94 -0.20
N GLN A 16 0.08 -18.90 -1.13
CA GLN A 16 0.73 -18.87 -2.44
C GLN A 16 -0.01 -17.99 -3.46
N THR A 17 -1.26 -17.62 -3.16
CA THR A 17 -2.07 -16.75 -4.00
C THR A 17 -1.87 -15.30 -3.58
N CYS A 18 -0.95 -14.63 -4.28
CA CYS A 18 -0.62 -13.22 -4.06
C CYS A 18 -1.01 -12.35 -5.25
N GLU A 19 -1.39 -11.12 -4.97
CA GLU A 19 -1.75 -10.11 -5.96
C GLU A 19 -1.13 -8.75 -5.62
N GLN A 20 -0.94 -7.93 -6.65
CA GLN A 20 -0.51 -6.54 -6.50
C GLN A 20 -1.75 -5.64 -6.37
N ARG A 21 -1.76 -4.81 -5.32
CA ARG A 21 -2.80 -3.82 -5.07
C ARG A 21 -2.17 -2.43 -5.04
N GLU A 22 -2.86 -1.48 -5.65
CA GLU A 22 -2.46 -0.08 -5.69
C GLU A 22 -3.50 0.77 -4.97
N GLN A 23 -3.04 1.71 -4.15
CA GLN A 23 -3.88 2.67 -3.44
C GLN A 23 -3.32 4.07 -3.66
N ILE A 24 -4.12 4.95 -4.25
CA ILE A 24 -3.74 6.35 -4.46
C ILE A 24 -3.82 7.05 -3.11
N ALA A 25 -2.68 7.58 -2.66
CA ALA A 25 -2.57 8.33 -1.42
C ALA A 25 -2.43 9.83 -1.75
N ASN A 26 -3.56 10.54 -1.60
CA ASN A 26 -3.63 11.99 -1.76
C ASN A 26 -3.16 12.69 -0.48
N GLY A 27 -2.43 13.79 -0.64
CA GLY A 27 -2.00 14.62 0.50
C GLY A 27 -0.80 14.08 1.29
N LEU A 28 -0.13 13.03 0.81
CA LEU A 28 1.17 12.64 1.38
C LEU A 28 2.22 13.73 1.14
N ALA A 29 3.15 13.86 2.09
CA ALA A 29 4.26 14.80 2.00
C ALA A 29 5.10 14.57 0.74
N MET A 30 5.67 15.64 0.17
CA MET A 30 6.53 15.56 -1.01
C MET A 30 7.88 14.88 -0.75
N ASN A 31 8.28 14.73 0.51
CA ASN A 31 9.49 14.00 0.87
C ASN A 31 9.19 12.49 0.90
N PRO A 32 9.93 11.65 0.16
CA PRO A 32 9.65 10.21 0.09
C PRO A 32 9.70 9.48 1.44
N GLY A 33 10.62 9.86 2.33
CA GLY A 33 10.73 9.25 3.66
C GLY A 33 9.53 9.59 4.55
N VAL A 34 9.09 10.86 4.52
CA VAL A 34 7.88 11.29 5.25
C VAL A 34 6.62 10.67 4.64
N ALA A 35 6.53 10.58 3.31
CA ALA A 35 5.43 9.90 2.62
C ALA A 35 5.32 8.43 3.02
N PHE A 36 6.46 7.72 3.13
CA PHE A 36 6.48 6.34 3.62
C PHE A 36 5.93 6.23 5.05
N MET A 37 6.37 7.10 5.97
CA MET A 37 5.86 7.11 7.35
C MET A 37 4.34 7.37 7.40
N GLN A 38 3.85 8.32 6.60
CA GLN A 38 2.41 8.64 6.53
C GLN A 38 1.58 7.54 5.84
N ALA A 39 2.18 6.72 4.98
CA ALA A 39 1.51 5.63 4.30
C ALA A 39 1.26 4.40 5.20
N GLN A 40 2.05 4.22 6.26
CA GLN A 40 1.90 3.11 7.21
C GLN A 40 0.46 2.93 7.75
N PRO A 41 -0.19 3.96 8.32
CA PRO A 41 -1.56 3.83 8.81
C PRO A 41 -2.58 3.55 7.69
N LEU A 42 -2.29 3.93 6.44
CA LEU A 42 -3.17 3.62 5.31
C LEU A 42 -3.09 2.13 4.94
N VAL A 43 -1.90 1.54 4.99
CA VAL A 43 -1.71 0.08 4.82
C VAL A 43 -2.40 -0.69 5.96
N ALA A 44 -2.27 -0.20 7.20
CA ALA A 44 -2.93 -0.82 8.35
C ALA A 44 -4.47 -0.83 8.21
N ARG A 45 -5.07 0.31 7.85
CA ARG A 45 -6.53 0.38 7.59
C ARG A 45 -6.96 -0.54 6.45
N TRP A 46 -6.13 -0.68 5.42
CA TRP A 46 -6.43 -1.60 4.32
C TRP A 46 -6.46 -3.06 4.82
N LEU A 47 -5.50 -3.47 5.66
CA LEU A 47 -5.49 -4.80 6.28
C LEU A 47 -6.72 -5.04 7.16
N GLU A 48 -7.11 -4.07 7.98
CA GLU A 48 -8.31 -4.14 8.81
C GLU A 48 -9.59 -4.35 7.99
N ALA A 49 -9.66 -3.71 6.81
CA ALA A 49 -10.77 -3.88 5.88
C ALA A 49 -10.73 -5.20 5.09
N HIS A 50 -9.60 -5.92 5.07
CA HIS A 50 -9.37 -7.13 4.28
C HIS A 50 -8.78 -8.26 5.13
N PRO A 51 -9.51 -8.78 6.13
CA PRO A 51 -8.99 -9.77 7.09
C PRO A 51 -8.59 -11.12 6.48
N GLY A 52 -9.04 -11.41 5.25
CA GLY A 52 -8.64 -12.60 4.48
C GLY A 52 -7.27 -12.49 3.82
N TYR A 53 -6.56 -11.36 3.99
CA TYR A 53 -5.27 -11.09 3.37
C TYR A 53 -4.22 -10.68 4.40
N PHE A 54 -2.95 -10.92 4.06
CA PHE A 54 -1.82 -10.29 4.70
C PHE A 54 -0.94 -9.57 3.67
N VAL A 55 -0.29 -8.48 4.10
CA VAL A 55 0.64 -7.71 3.26
C VAL A 55 2.02 -8.33 3.41
N GLN A 56 2.55 -8.91 2.32
CA GLN A 56 3.90 -9.48 2.30
C GLN A 56 4.97 -8.39 2.19
N ARG A 57 4.69 -7.37 1.37
CA ARG A 57 5.56 -6.21 1.14
C ARG A 57 4.73 -5.05 0.64
N TRP A 58 5.16 -3.84 0.94
CA TRP A 58 4.59 -2.65 0.32
C TRP A 58 5.68 -1.59 0.10
N ARG A 59 5.38 -0.63 -0.79
CA ARG A 59 6.24 0.51 -1.11
C ARG A 59 5.39 1.71 -1.51
N VAL A 60 5.98 2.89 -1.41
CA VAL A 60 5.39 4.13 -1.91
C VAL A 60 6.12 4.53 -3.18
N LEU A 61 5.38 4.77 -4.26
CA LEU A 61 5.91 5.23 -5.54
C LEU A 61 5.37 6.63 -5.84
N PRO A 62 6.18 7.55 -6.40
CA PRO A 62 5.65 8.79 -6.94
C PRO A 62 4.54 8.48 -7.95
N GLY A 63 3.42 9.17 -7.85
CA GLY A 63 2.33 9.06 -8.82
C GLY A 63 2.85 9.41 -10.21
N ARG A 64 2.77 8.46 -11.15
CA ARG A 64 3.02 8.78 -12.56
C ARG A 64 1.85 9.65 -13.01
N SER A 65 2.10 10.92 -13.34
CA SER A 65 1.21 11.62 -14.26
C SER A 65 1.30 10.85 -15.58
N SER A 66 0.21 10.20 -15.98
CA SER A 66 0.00 9.91 -17.40
C SER A 66 -0.09 11.22 -18.16
#